data_AF-A0A1Q3SG23-F1
#
_entry.id   AF-A0A1Q3SG23-F1
#
_cell.length_a   1.000
_cell.length_b   1.000
_cell.length_c   1.000
_cell.angle_alpha   90.00
_cell.angle_beta   90.00
_cell.angle_gamma   90.00
#
_symmetry.space_group_name_H-M   'P 1'
#
loop_
_entity.id
_entity.type
_entity.pdbx_description
1 polymer ?
#
loop_
_entity_poly.entity_id
_entity_poly.type
_entity_poly.pdbx_seq_one_letter_code
_entity_poly.pdbx_strand_id
1 'polypeptide(L)'
;MPVSFFEHLPQTGKSMIEPMMAFNQVTARLYTDITRENIKAMTEFMHLQTEHMQRLGHMRKMEDVLNLQAEWMEKMAPLGEHAQHIMDLMLQGAEDYSRCFEKGLQQATKESKNMQDQFMKQGKNMQDEFEKEGKNIQDQFTRAGKSIQDKTAHKR
;
A
#
# COMPACT_ATOMS: atom_id res chain seq x y z
N MET A 1 -32.36 -14.45 -4.89
CA MET A 1 -32.31 -12.96 -4.94
C MET A 1 -30.94 -12.58 -5.46
N PRO A 2 -30.82 -11.75 -6.51
CA PRO A 2 -29.51 -11.32 -6.99
C PRO A 2 -28.93 -10.38 -5.94
N VAL A 3 -27.74 -10.73 -5.45
CA VAL A 3 -26.95 -9.96 -4.49
C VAL A 3 -26.68 -8.57 -5.09
N SER A 4 -26.99 -7.53 -4.33
CA SER A 4 -26.99 -6.14 -4.82
C SER A 4 -25.57 -5.66 -5.06
N PHE A 5 -25.32 -4.96 -6.18
CA PHE A 5 -24.07 -4.26 -6.49
C PHE A 5 -23.52 -3.44 -5.30
N PHE A 6 -24.43 -2.90 -4.48
CA PHE A 6 -24.08 -2.08 -3.31
C PHE A 6 -23.56 -2.86 -2.11
N GLU A 7 -23.74 -4.19 -2.06
CA GLU A 7 -23.21 -5.02 -0.97
C GLU A 7 -21.70 -5.29 -1.11
N HIS A 8 -21.09 -5.01 -2.26
CA HIS A 8 -19.66 -5.28 -2.53
C HIS A 8 -18.76 -4.04 -2.36
N LEU A 9 -19.34 -2.83 -2.38
CA LEU A 9 -18.64 -1.56 -2.10
C LEU A 9 -17.86 -1.53 -0.76
N PRO A 10 -18.38 -2.10 0.34
CA PRO A 10 -17.64 -2.19 1.60
C PRO A 10 -16.40 -3.09 1.53
N GLN A 11 -16.38 -4.09 0.63
CA GLN A 11 -15.23 -4.99 0.46
C GLN A 11 -14.08 -4.29 -0.28
N THR A 12 -14.38 -3.40 -1.22
CA THR A 12 -13.38 -2.53 -1.90
C THR A 12 -12.75 -1.52 -0.94
N GLY A 13 -13.48 -1.08 0.10
CA GLY A 13 -12.90 -0.28 1.17
C GLY A 13 -11.86 -1.05 2.00
N LYS A 14 -12.06 -2.35 2.21
CA LYS A 14 -11.09 -3.22 2.90
C LYS A 14 -9.83 -3.48 2.09
N SER A 15 -9.91 -3.53 0.76
CA SER A 15 -8.74 -3.81 -0.07
C SER A 15 -7.74 -2.65 -0.15
N MET A 16 -8.18 -1.41 0.09
CA MET A 16 -7.30 -0.24 0.14
C MET A 16 -6.59 -0.09 1.50
N ILE A 17 -7.15 -0.66 2.56
CA ILE A 17 -6.58 -0.57 3.91
C ILE A 17 -5.26 -1.34 4.00
N GLU A 18 -5.18 -2.52 3.39
CA GLU A 18 -4.00 -3.38 3.49
C GLU A 18 -2.74 -2.76 2.84
N PRO A 19 -2.79 -2.20 1.62
CA PRO A 19 -1.68 -1.45 1.05
C PRO A 19 -1.28 -0.22 1.87
N MET A 20 -2.24 0.52 2.43
CA MET A 20 -1.95 1.68 3.30
C MET A 20 -1.25 1.25 4.60
N MET A 21 -1.68 0.14 5.19
CA MET A 21 -1.05 -0.42 6.39
C MET A 21 0.36 -0.91 6.09
N ALA A 22 0.56 -1.59 4.96
CA ALA A 22 1.89 -2.01 4.51
C ALA A 22 2.82 -0.81 4.29
N PHE A 23 2.33 0.25 3.64
CA PHE A 23 3.07 1.50 3.47
C PHE A 23 3.47 2.10 4.82
N ASN A 24 2.52 2.27 5.74
CA ASN A 24 2.79 2.81 7.07
C ASN A 24 3.81 1.98 7.86
N GLN A 25 3.78 0.65 7.72
CA GLN A 25 4.75 -0.23 8.35
C GLN A 25 6.16 -0.05 7.79
N VAL A 26 6.31 0.07 6.46
CA VAL A 26 7.61 0.36 5.82
C VAL A 26 8.14 1.71 6.31
N THR A 27 7.31 2.74 6.30
CA THR A 27 7.65 4.07 6.80
C THR A 27 8.13 4.03 8.26
N ALA A 28 7.32 3.43 9.14
CA ALA A 28 7.63 3.36 10.56
C ALA A 28 8.92 2.58 10.83
N ARG A 29 9.15 1.48 10.11
CA ARG A 29 10.39 0.70 10.21
C ARG A 29 11.60 1.53 9.82
N LEU A 30 11.57 2.16 8.64
CA LEU A 30 12.68 2.97 8.14
C LEU A 30 13.06 4.09 9.12
N TYR A 31 12.07 4.85 9.61
CA TYR A 31 12.32 5.89 10.61
C TYR A 31 12.89 5.32 11.91
N THR A 32 12.37 4.19 12.37
CA THR A 32 12.84 3.55 13.61
C THR A 32 14.29 3.09 13.46
N ASP A 33 14.65 2.47 12.35
CA ASP A 33 15.98 1.92 12.12
C ASP A 33 17.02 3.05 11.96
N ILE A 34 16.72 4.08 11.16
CA ILE A 34 17.58 5.27 11.03
C ILE A 34 17.77 5.96 12.39
N THR A 35 16.68 6.15 13.15
CA THR A 35 16.75 6.80 14.46
C THR A 35 17.58 5.99 15.44
N ARG A 36 17.42 4.66 15.44
CA ARG A 36 18.18 3.74 16.28
C ARG A 36 19.68 3.84 15.97
N GLU A 37 20.04 3.75 14.70
CA GLU A 37 21.45 3.81 14.29
C GLU A 37 22.06 5.19 14.61
N ASN A 38 21.32 6.29 14.42
CA ASN A 38 21.78 7.62 14.82
C ASN A 38 22.00 7.74 16.33
N ILE A 39 21.10 7.20 17.16
CA ILE A 39 21.26 7.20 18.62
C ILE A 39 22.49 6.39 19.01
N LYS A 40 22.70 5.24 18.37
CA LYS A 40 23.85 4.38 18.62
C LYS A 40 25.16 5.10 18.28
N ALA A 41 25.28 5.65 17.08
CA ALA A 41 26.46 6.42 16.66
C ALA A 41 26.73 7.61 17.58
N MET A 42 25.69 8.36 17.98
CA MET A 42 25.84 9.47 18.92
C MET A 42 26.30 9.02 20.30
N THR A 43 25.81 7.88 20.78
CA THR A 43 26.19 7.32 22.08
C THR A 43 27.64 6.85 22.08
N GLU A 44 28.06 6.16 21.02
CA GLU A 44 29.45 5.74 20.81
C GLU A 44 30.38 6.95 20.71
N PHE A 45 30.00 7.98 19.93
CA PHE A 45 30.74 9.23 19.84
C PHE A 45 30.92 9.91 21.21
N MET A 46 29.82 10.09 21.96
CA MET A 46 29.87 10.73 23.27
C MET A 46 30.74 9.93 24.26
N HIS A 47 30.68 8.60 24.21
CA HIS A 47 31.51 7.74 25.04
C HIS A 47 33.00 7.92 24.72
N LEU A 48 33.37 7.83 23.43
CA LEU A 48 34.76 8.01 22.98
C LEU A 48 35.28 9.42 23.30
N GLN A 49 34.47 10.45 23.10
CA GLN A 49 34.85 11.83 23.43
C GLN A 49 35.05 12.03 24.94
N THR A 50 34.20 11.41 25.76
CA THR A 50 34.31 11.46 27.23
C THR A 50 35.59 10.76 27.70
N GLU A 51 35.88 9.57 27.18
CA GLU A 51 37.13 8.84 27.49
C GLU A 51 38.35 9.68 27.10
N HIS A 52 38.33 10.27 25.90
CA HIS A 52 39.42 11.12 25.41
C HIS A 52 39.67 12.33 26.33
N MET A 53 38.62 13.07 26.71
CA MET A 53 38.73 14.23 27.59
C MET A 53 39.22 13.85 29.00
N GLN A 54 38.75 12.73 29.54
CA GLN A 54 39.21 12.23 30.82
C GLN A 54 40.71 11.90 30.78
N ARG A 55 41.17 11.19 29.75
CA ARG A 55 42.59 10.81 29.61
C ARG A 55 43.48 12.03 29.38
N LEU A 56 43.03 12.97 28.55
CA LEU A 56 43.76 14.21 28.26
C LEU A 56 44.05 15.03 29.53
N GLY A 57 43.09 15.13 30.46
CA GLY A 57 43.25 15.89 31.70
C GLY A 57 44.35 15.38 32.65
N HIS A 58 44.74 14.11 32.51
CA HIS A 58 45.76 13.48 33.34
C HIS A 58 47.15 13.51 32.69
N MET A 59 47.25 13.90 31.40
CA MET A 59 48.51 13.92 30.68
C MET A 59 49.38 15.12 31.06
N ARG A 60 50.70 14.92 30.94
CA ARG A 60 51.73 15.91 31.29
C ARG A 60 52.75 16.13 30.19
N LYS A 61 52.86 15.21 29.22
CA LYS A 61 53.77 15.32 28.08
C LYS A 61 52.98 15.46 26.79
N MET A 62 53.51 16.27 25.87
CA MET A 62 52.91 16.49 24.56
C MET A 62 52.87 15.22 23.70
N GLU A 63 53.86 14.35 23.82
CA GLU A 63 53.91 13.08 23.11
C GLU A 63 52.74 12.16 23.47
N ASP A 64 52.37 12.10 24.75
CA ASP A 64 51.21 11.33 25.22
C ASP A 64 49.91 11.88 24.63
N VAL A 65 49.81 13.21 24.50
CA VAL A 65 48.65 13.88 23.88
C VAL A 65 48.53 13.51 22.40
N LEU A 66 49.64 13.52 21.64
CA LEU A 66 49.64 13.15 20.23
C LEU A 66 49.27 11.68 20.02
N ASN A 67 49.80 10.79 20.86
CA ASN A 67 49.46 9.36 20.82
C ASN A 67 47.98 9.11 21.15
N LEU A 68 47.45 9.80 22.16
CA LEU A 68 46.02 9.73 22.51
C LEU A 68 45.13 10.25 21.39
N GLN A 69 45.57 11.31 20.70
CA GLN A 69 44.83 11.87 19.58
C GLN A 69 44.81 10.92 18.37
N ALA A 70 45.92 10.23 18.10
CA ALA A 70 45.97 9.18 17.07
C ALA A 70 45.05 7.99 17.41
N GLU A 71 45.08 7.50 18.65
CA GLU A 71 44.20 6.41 19.12
C GLU A 71 42.71 6.80 19.00
N TRP A 72 42.38 8.02 19.38
CA TRP A 72 41.00 8.52 19.28
C TRP A 72 40.54 8.63 17.81
N MET A 73 41.40 9.12 16.92
CA MET A 73 41.10 9.19 15.48
C MET A 73 40.85 7.80 14.88
N GLU A 74 41.62 6.78 15.28
CA GLU A 74 41.43 5.41 14.86
C GLU A 74 40.09 4.84 15.36
N LYS A 75 39.77 5.06 16.64
CA LYS A 75 38.48 4.66 17.25
C LYS A 75 37.28 5.39 16.64
N MET A 76 37.48 6.60 16.11
CA MET A 76 36.45 7.39 15.42
C MET A 76 36.23 6.97 13.97
N ALA A 77 37.15 6.22 13.36
CA ALA A 77 37.06 5.85 11.94
C ALA A 77 35.75 5.14 11.55
N PRO A 78 35.20 4.20 12.35
CA PRO A 78 33.92 3.56 12.05
C PRO A 78 32.71 4.52 12.05
N LEU A 79 32.77 5.64 12.78
CA LEU A 79 31.71 6.67 12.71
C LEU A 79 31.69 7.38 11.35
N GLY A 80 32.80 7.35 10.61
CA GLY A 80 32.84 7.79 9.21
C GLY A 80 32.03 6.88 8.28
N GLU A 81 31.99 5.58 8.58
CA GLU A 81 31.21 4.59 7.82
C GLU A 81 29.71 4.64 8.16
N HIS A 82 29.33 5.26 9.30
CA HIS A 82 27.93 5.44 9.70
C HIS A 82 27.09 6.15 8.62
N ALA A 83 27.65 7.18 7.98
CA ALA A 83 26.94 7.89 6.91
C ALA A 83 26.61 6.98 5.72
N GLN A 84 27.52 6.06 5.38
CA GLN A 84 27.28 5.07 4.32
C GLN A 84 26.21 4.07 4.76
N HIS A 85 26.26 3.60 6.01
CA HIS A 85 25.23 2.69 6.52
C HIS A 85 23.83 3.32 6.52
N ILE A 86 23.71 4.59 6.92
CA ILE A 86 22.45 5.33 6.84
C ILE A 86 21.95 5.47 5.40
N MET A 87 22.85 5.71 4.44
CA MET A 87 22.50 5.74 3.03
C MET A 87 21.99 4.39 2.53
N ASP A 88 22.62 3.29 2.92
CA ASP A 88 22.18 1.93 2.58
C ASP A 88 20.78 1.64 3.14
N LEU A 89 20.49 2.04 4.38
CA LEU A 89 19.16 1.92 4.98
C LEU A 89 18.12 2.76 4.20
N MET A 90 18.47 3.96 3.76
CA MET A 90 17.58 4.79 2.93
C MET A 90 17.31 4.15 1.57
N LEU A 91 18.34 3.60 0.92
CA LEU A 91 18.19 2.89 -0.35
C LEU A 91 17.30 1.65 -0.19
N GLN A 92 17.53 0.85 0.84
CA GLN A 92 16.68 -0.30 1.13
C GLN A 92 15.22 0.10 1.41
N GLY A 93 15.03 1.21 2.14
CA GLY A 93 13.71 1.79 2.37
C GLY A 93 13.02 2.20 1.07
N ALA A 94 13.75 2.81 0.14
CA ALA A 94 13.22 3.19 -1.17
C ALA A 94 12.78 1.96 -1.99
N GLU A 95 13.56 0.88 -1.98
CA GLU A 95 13.18 -0.37 -2.62
C GLU A 95 11.92 -0.99 -2.00
N ASP A 96 11.80 -0.95 -0.67
CA ASP A 96 10.63 -1.45 0.04
C ASP A 96 9.37 -0.63 -0.28
N TYR A 97 9.50 0.69 -0.41
CA TYR A 97 8.41 1.55 -0.90
C TYR A 97 7.99 1.19 -2.32
N SER A 98 8.94 1.05 -3.25
CA SER A 98 8.65 0.67 -4.63
C SER A 98 7.89 -0.65 -4.69
N ARG A 99 8.34 -1.65 -3.92
CA ARG A 99 7.68 -2.95 -3.82
C ARG A 99 6.27 -2.87 -3.25
N CYS A 100 6.07 -2.02 -2.23
CA CYS A 100 4.74 -1.79 -1.65
C CYS A 100 3.79 -1.17 -2.69
N PHE A 101 4.28 -0.20 -3.46
CA PHE A 101 3.51 0.48 -4.50
C PHE A 101 3.13 -0.45 -5.65
N GLU A 102 4.09 -1.26 -6.13
CA GLU A 102 3.84 -2.25 -7.18
C GLU A 102 2.76 -3.26 -6.78
N LYS A 103 2.83 -3.79 -5.55
CA LYS A 103 1.80 -4.71 -5.04
C LYS A 103 0.43 -4.04 -4.97
N GLY A 104 0.36 -2.80 -4.48
CA GLY A 104 -0.87 -2.03 -4.42
C GLY A 104 -1.49 -1.82 -5.82
N LEU A 105 -0.67 -1.45 -6.81
CA LEU A 105 -1.11 -1.28 -8.20
C LEU A 105 -1.64 -2.59 -8.80
N GLN A 106 -0.95 -3.71 -8.58
CA GLN A 106 -1.38 -5.02 -9.07
C GLN A 106 -2.75 -5.39 -8.49
N GLN A 107 -2.94 -5.17 -7.19
CA GLN A 107 -4.20 -5.45 -6.52
C GLN A 107 -5.33 -4.55 -7.03
N ALA A 108 -5.11 -3.24 -7.12
CA ALA A 108 -6.08 -2.29 -7.66
C ALA A 108 -6.49 -2.64 -9.10
N THR A 109 -5.52 -3.03 -9.94
CA THR A 109 -5.78 -3.45 -11.32
C THR A 109 -6.65 -4.70 -11.38
N LYS A 110 -6.34 -5.71 -10.55
CA LYS A 110 -7.11 -6.95 -10.47
C LYS A 110 -8.55 -6.69 -10.01
N GLU A 111 -8.73 -5.84 -9.01
CA GLU A 111 -10.05 -5.51 -8.48
C GLU A 111 -10.89 -4.69 -9.46
N SER A 112 -10.28 -3.73 -10.15
CA SER A 112 -10.93 -2.97 -11.22
C SER A 112 -11.47 -3.90 -12.31
N LYS A 113 -10.65 -4.87 -12.75
CA LYS A 113 -11.08 -5.87 -13.74
C LYS A 113 -12.24 -6.72 -13.23
N ASN A 114 -12.17 -7.23 -12.00
CA ASN A 114 -13.24 -8.02 -11.41
C ASN A 114 -14.55 -7.23 -11.30
N MET A 115 -14.49 -5.95 -10.93
CA MET A 115 -15.65 -5.08 -10.85
C MET A 115 -16.26 -4.82 -12.24
N GLN A 116 -15.42 -4.61 -13.26
CA GLN A 116 -15.87 -4.47 -14.64
C GLN A 116 -16.58 -5.75 -15.13
N ASP A 117 -16.00 -6.93 -14.86
CA ASP A 117 -16.59 -8.22 -15.26
C ASP A 117 -17.95 -8.45 -14.59
N GLN A 118 -18.09 -8.10 -13.30
CA GLN A 118 -19.36 -8.19 -12.58
C GLN A 118 -20.40 -7.22 -13.15
N PHE A 119 -20.01 -5.98 -13.44
CA PHE A 119 -20.90 -4.98 -14.03
C PHE A 119 -21.41 -5.45 -15.41
N MET A 120 -20.52 -5.94 -16.26
CA MET A 120 -20.90 -6.48 -17.59
C MET A 120 -21.86 -7.67 -17.47
N LYS A 121 -21.62 -8.59 -16.52
CA LYS A 121 -22.48 -9.75 -16.30
C LYS A 121 -23.88 -9.34 -15.81
N GLN A 122 -23.95 -8.40 -14.87
CA GLN A 122 -25.24 -7.90 -14.37
C GLN A 122 -26.00 -7.13 -15.45
N GLY A 123 -25.32 -6.29 -16.23
CA GLY A 123 -25.92 -5.57 -17.35
C GLY A 123 -26.53 -6.52 -18.38
N LYS A 124 -25.82 -7.60 -18.72
CA LYS A 124 -26.36 -8.64 -19.61
C LYS A 124 -27.59 -9.33 -19.03
N ASN A 125 -27.55 -9.74 -17.76
CA ASN A 125 -28.70 -10.37 -17.12
C ASN A 125 -29.93 -9.45 -17.11
N MET A 126 -29.75 -8.16 -16.83
CA MET A 126 -30.85 -7.17 -16.88
C MET A 126 -31.40 -7.02 -18.30
N GLN A 127 -30.53 -6.99 -19.31
CA GLN A 127 -30.97 -6.96 -20.71
C GLN A 127 -31.80 -8.20 -21.07
N ASP A 128 -31.32 -9.39 -20.71
CA ASP A 128 -32.02 -10.66 -20.97
C ASP A 128 -33.40 -10.70 -20.27
N GLU A 129 -33.49 -10.21 -19.03
CA GLU A 129 -34.76 -10.08 -18.31
C GLU A 129 -35.71 -9.09 -18.98
N PHE A 130 -35.20 -7.94 -19.42
CA PHE A 130 -35.99 -6.92 -20.10
C PHE A 130 -36.54 -7.43 -21.45
N GLU A 131 -35.72 -8.12 -22.24
CA GLU A 131 -36.14 -8.74 -23.51
C GLU A 131 -37.21 -9.81 -23.30
N LYS A 132 -37.06 -10.64 -22.26
CA LYS A 132 -38.02 -11.67 -21.91
C LYS A 132 -39.37 -11.08 -21.52
N GLU A 133 -39.39 -10.09 -20.63
CA GLU A 133 -40.63 -9.44 -20.23
C GLU A 133 -41.28 -8.65 -21.37
N GLY A 134 -40.48 -7.99 -22.21
CA GLY A 134 -40.97 -7.32 -23.42
C GLY A 134 -41.70 -8.27 -24.36
N LYS A 135 -41.14 -9.47 -24.63
CA LYS A 135 -41.82 -10.52 -25.42
C LYS A 135 -43.12 -10.98 -24.77
N ASN A 136 -43.11 -11.21 -23.46
CA ASN A 136 -44.29 -11.63 -22.72
C ASN A 136 -45.44 -10.63 -22.84
N ILE A 137 -45.13 -9.33 -22.71
CA ILE A 137 -46.09 -8.24 -22.89
C ILE A 137 -46.61 -8.22 -24.33
N GLN A 138 -45.73 -8.33 -25.33
CA GLN A 138 -46.12 -8.35 -26.74
C GLN A 138 -47.07 -9.53 -27.06
N ASP A 139 -46.81 -10.71 -26.51
CA ASP A 139 -47.66 -11.88 -26.67
C ASP A 139 -49.05 -11.67 -26.04
N GLN A 140 -49.10 -11.05 -24.85
CA GLN A 140 -50.36 -10.70 -24.20
C GLN A 140 -51.19 -9.73 -25.06
N PHE A 141 -50.57 -8.68 -25.59
CA PHE A 141 -51.24 -7.74 -26.50
C PHE A 141 -51.76 -8.43 -27.77
N THR A 142 -50.95 -9.31 -28.36
CA THR A 142 -51.34 -10.05 -29.57
C THR A 142 -52.56 -10.95 -29.32
N ARG A 143 -52.58 -11.68 -28.20
CA ARG A 143 -53.72 -12.53 -27.81
C ARG A 143 -54.97 -11.70 -27.53
N ALA A 144 -54.84 -10.59 -26.82
CA ALA A 144 -55.96 -9.69 -26.55
C ALA A 144 -56.54 -9.11 -27.85
N GLY A 145 -55.69 -8.68 -28.79
CA GLY A 145 -56.10 -8.19 -30.10
C GLY A 145 -56.91 -9.21 -30.90
N LYS A 146 -56.42 -10.46 -30.98
CA LYS A 146 -57.15 -11.55 -31.64
C LYS A 146 -58.52 -11.82 -30.99
N SER A 147 -58.56 -11.88 -29.67
CA SER A 147 -59.81 -12.08 -28.92
C SER A 147 -60.86 -10.99 -29.22
N ILE A 148 -60.43 -9.74 -29.39
CA ILE A 148 -61.30 -8.62 -29.75
C ILE A 148 -61.79 -8.77 -31.21
N GLN A 149 -60.92 -9.15 -32.14
CA GLN A 149 -61.28 -9.39 -33.54
C GLN A 149 -62.32 -10.51 -33.67
N ASP A 150 -62.13 -11.65 -33.00
CA ASP A 150 -63.07 -12.77 -33.05
C ASP A 150 -64.45 -12.38 -32.52
N LYS A 151 -64.50 -11.67 -31.39
CA LYS A 151 -65.76 -11.19 -30.79
C LYS A 151 -66.50 -10.18 -31.66
N THR A 152 -65.79 -9.39 -32.44
CA THR A 152 -66.39 -8.38 -33.32
C THR A 152 -66.81 -8.97 -34.67
N ALA A 153 -66.15 -10.03 -35.14
CA ALA A 153 -66.56 -10.78 -36.32
C ALA A 153 -67.85 -11.58 -36.11
N HIS A 154 -68.09 -12.14 -34.91
CA HIS A 154 -69.33 -12.88 -34.59
C HIS A 154 -70.56 -11.99 -34.32
N LYS A 155 -70.39 -10.66 -34.30
CA LYS A 155 -71.48 -9.68 -34.09
C LYS A 155 -71.97 -9.02 -35.39
N ARG A 156 -71.41 -9.40 -36.55
CA ARG A 156 -71.85 -9.00 -37.88
C ARG A 156 -72.56 -10.16 -38.56
#